data_AF-A0A6A5BUI6-F1
#
_entry.id   AF-A0A6A5BUI6-F1
#
_cell.length_a   1.000
_cell.length_b   1.000
_cell.length_c   1.000
_cell.angle_alpha   90.00
_cell.angle_beta   90.00
_cell.angle_gamma   90.00
#
_symmetry.space_group_name_H-M   'P 1'
#
loop_
_entity.id
_entity.type
_entity.pdbx_description
1 polymer ?
#
loop_
_entity_poly.entity_id
_entity_poly.type
_entity_poly.pdbx_seq_one_letter_code
_entity_poly.pdbx_strand_id
1 'polypeptide(L)'
;MNNTRSFTFVLLQALFVIALMSLIQSSYQQDRGEAAVDAALKVLDSMGWLNSNTHLFFKRVALCESNYGQDPNTYRSGYYGGIWQVDNIAFKNTQMPQSHPILNQKYADLKSYLGIDWKTVTWSQCVKAAYSLLAARLNMYTIPASIPTSLYDQAVYWKTYYNTNQGKGTVQYFIDCCKNGGLGDDQA
;
A
#
# COMPACT_ATOMS: atom_id res chain seq x y z
N MET A 1 -2.37 -8.11 -42.56
CA MET A 1 -3.09 -7.11 -41.75
C MET A 1 -3.17 -7.63 -40.32
N ASN A 2 -2.27 -7.22 -39.42
CA ASN A 2 -2.33 -7.52 -37.97
C ASN A 2 -1.63 -6.46 -37.09
N ASN A 3 -1.15 -5.34 -37.67
CA ASN A 3 -0.32 -4.37 -36.93
C ASN A 3 -1.13 -3.28 -36.19
N THR A 4 -2.35 -2.99 -36.62
CA THR A 4 -3.18 -1.92 -36.05
C THR A 4 -3.77 -2.28 -34.69
N ARG A 5 -4.13 -3.54 -34.43
CA ARG A 5 -4.61 -3.99 -33.10
C ARG A 5 -3.51 -3.96 -32.04
N SER A 6 -2.26 -4.23 -32.42
CA SER A 6 -1.10 -4.17 -31.52
C SER A 6 -0.77 -2.72 -31.13
N PHE A 7 -0.78 -1.79 -32.09
CA PHE A 7 -0.46 -0.38 -31.84
C PHE A 7 -1.45 0.32 -30.92
N THR A 8 -2.75 0.12 -31.11
CA THR A 8 -3.78 0.73 -30.25
C THR A 8 -3.71 0.20 -28.81
N PHE A 9 -3.39 -1.09 -28.64
CA PHE A 9 -3.25 -1.71 -27.32
C PHE A 9 -2.03 -1.17 -26.55
N VAL A 10 -0.91 -0.98 -27.24
CA VAL A 10 0.31 -0.37 -26.66
C VAL A 10 0.08 1.09 -26.29
N LEU A 11 -0.63 1.87 -27.11
CA LEU A 11 -0.98 3.27 -26.82
C LEU A 11 -1.93 3.39 -25.63
N LEU A 12 -2.94 2.52 -25.52
CA LEU A 12 -3.86 2.48 -24.36
C LEU A 12 -3.14 2.11 -23.06
N GLN A 13 -2.22 1.14 -23.09
CA GLN A 13 -1.39 0.82 -21.93
C GLN A 13 -0.49 1.99 -21.53
N ALA A 14 0.14 2.67 -22.50
CA ALA A 14 0.99 3.83 -22.22
C ALA A 14 0.19 4.99 -21.60
N LEU A 15 -0.99 5.32 -22.15
CA LEU A 15 -1.88 6.35 -21.60
C LEU A 15 -2.35 6.01 -20.18
N PHE A 16 -2.63 4.73 -19.91
CA PHE A 16 -3.01 4.27 -18.57
C PHE A 16 -1.85 4.43 -17.57
N VAL A 17 -0.63 4.05 -17.94
CA VAL A 17 0.56 4.25 -17.10
C VAL A 17 0.84 5.73 -16.87
N ILE A 18 0.69 6.59 -17.88
CA ILE A 18 0.84 8.05 -17.75
C ILE A 18 -0.19 8.63 -16.77
N ALA A 19 -1.44 8.16 -16.80
CA ALA A 19 -2.48 8.58 -15.85
C ALA A 19 -2.13 8.15 -14.40
N LEU A 20 -1.65 6.91 -14.21
CA LEU A 20 -1.18 6.44 -12.90
C LEU A 20 0.03 7.23 -12.40
N MET A 21 1.00 7.52 -13.26
CA MET A 21 2.15 8.36 -12.92
C MET A 21 1.71 9.77 -12.51
N SER A 22 0.74 10.36 -13.21
CA SER A 22 0.21 11.69 -12.90
C SER A 22 -0.49 11.73 -11.53
N LEU A 23 -1.23 10.67 -11.17
CA LEU A 23 -1.82 10.49 -9.85
C LEU A 23 -0.74 10.45 -8.75
N ILE A 24 0.38 9.75 -8.97
CA ILE A 24 1.50 9.61 -8.01
C ILE A 24 2.35 10.90 -7.93
N GLN A 25 2.52 11.59 -9.05
CA GLN A 25 3.42 12.74 -9.19
C GLN A 25 2.76 14.09 -8.89
N SER A 26 1.42 14.15 -8.76
CA SER A 26 0.73 15.37 -8.33
C SER A 26 1.26 15.89 -6.98
N SER A 27 0.99 17.15 -6.65
CA SER A 27 1.64 17.94 -5.58
C SER A 27 1.81 17.23 -4.22
N TYR A 28 2.69 17.75 -3.36
CA TYR A 28 2.97 17.31 -1.96
C TYR A 28 1.77 17.42 -0.99
N GLN A 29 0.54 17.21 -1.49
CA GLN A 29 -0.67 17.26 -0.71
C GLN A 29 -0.88 15.94 0.03
N GLN A 30 -1.46 16.03 1.22
CA GLN A 30 -1.85 14.89 2.02
C GLN A 30 -3.10 14.26 1.40
N ASP A 31 -3.00 13.02 0.96
CA ASP A 31 -4.15 12.29 0.39
C ASP A 31 -5.10 11.80 1.49
N ARG A 32 -6.41 11.82 1.25
CA ARG A 32 -7.39 11.38 2.25
C ARG A 32 -8.59 10.72 1.58
N GLY A 33 -9.29 9.93 2.37
CA GLY A 33 -10.55 9.30 1.99
C GLY A 33 -10.38 8.02 1.16
N GLU A 34 -11.49 7.31 1.02
CA GLU A 34 -11.54 6.01 0.38
C GLU A 34 -11.12 6.07 -1.11
N ALA A 35 -11.46 7.14 -1.83
CA ALA A 35 -11.06 7.31 -3.22
C ALA A 35 -9.52 7.32 -3.42
N ALA A 36 -8.78 7.93 -2.48
CA ALA A 36 -7.32 7.92 -2.52
C ALA A 36 -6.75 6.53 -2.21
N VAL A 37 -7.38 5.80 -1.28
CA VAL A 37 -7.04 4.41 -0.97
C VAL A 37 -7.26 3.51 -2.18
N ASP A 38 -8.43 3.58 -2.81
CA ASP A 38 -8.78 2.77 -3.98
C ASP A 38 -7.87 3.09 -5.17
N ALA A 39 -7.53 4.36 -5.39
CA ALA A 39 -6.56 4.76 -6.41
C ALA A 39 -5.17 4.15 -6.17
N ALA A 40 -4.69 4.17 -4.91
CA ALA A 40 -3.41 3.57 -4.55
C ALA A 40 -3.43 2.03 -4.70
N LEU A 41 -4.49 1.36 -4.24
CA LEU A 41 -4.66 -0.09 -4.40
C LEU A 41 -4.66 -0.48 -5.88
N LYS A 42 -5.37 0.28 -6.73
CA LYS A 42 -5.43 0.05 -8.17
C LYS A 42 -4.05 0.14 -8.85
N VAL A 43 -3.15 1.00 -8.36
CA VAL A 43 -1.76 1.04 -8.86
C VAL A 43 -1.09 -0.31 -8.61
N LEU A 44 -1.12 -0.84 -7.40
CA LEU A 44 -0.45 -2.10 -7.07
C LEU A 44 -1.16 -3.33 -7.67
N ASP A 45 -2.48 -3.31 -7.79
CA ASP A 45 -3.24 -4.32 -8.55
C ASP A 45 -2.75 -4.37 -10.01
N SER A 46 -2.56 -3.20 -10.64
CA SER A 46 -2.08 -3.12 -12.04
C SER A 46 -0.66 -3.64 -12.25
N MET A 47 0.15 -3.65 -11.18
CA MET A 47 1.48 -4.26 -11.15
C MET A 47 1.43 -5.78 -10.85
N GLY A 48 0.26 -6.34 -10.54
CA GLY A 48 0.11 -7.73 -10.11
C GLY A 48 0.69 -8.00 -8.72
N TRP A 49 0.86 -6.97 -7.88
CA TRP A 49 1.42 -7.11 -6.54
C TRP A 49 0.38 -7.46 -5.47
N LEU A 50 -0.89 -7.36 -5.83
CA LEU A 50 -2.04 -7.67 -5.01
C LEU A 50 -2.92 -8.71 -5.72
N ASN A 51 -3.50 -9.61 -4.92
CA ASN A 51 -4.67 -10.39 -5.27
C ASN A 51 -5.86 -9.89 -4.43
N SER A 52 -7.08 -10.39 -4.67
CA SER A 52 -8.29 -9.95 -3.95
C SER A 52 -8.13 -9.94 -2.43
N ASN A 53 -7.48 -10.97 -1.89
CA ASN A 53 -7.21 -11.06 -0.46
C ASN A 53 -6.26 -9.96 0.05
N THR A 54 -5.14 -9.78 -0.64
CA THR A 54 -4.12 -8.79 -0.27
C THR A 54 -4.67 -7.36 -0.43
N HIS A 55 -5.47 -7.14 -1.48
CA HIS A 55 -6.18 -5.89 -1.71
C HIS A 55 -7.10 -5.58 -0.53
N LEU A 56 -7.97 -6.53 -0.15
CA LEU A 56 -8.88 -6.37 0.99
C LEU A 56 -8.12 -6.11 2.29
N PHE A 57 -7.03 -6.84 2.54
CA PHE A 57 -6.18 -6.62 3.71
C PHE A 57 -5.67 -5.18 3.78
N PHE A 58 -5.07 -4.65 2.70
CA PHE A 58 -4.56 -3.28 2.72
C PHE A 58 -5.68 -2.23 2.81
N LYS A 59 -6.88 -2.50 2.27
CA LYS A 59 -8.06 -1.64 2.49
C LYS A 59 -8.47 -1.62 3.96
N ARG A 60 -8.53 -2.77 4.63
CA ARG A 60 -8.78 -2.90 6.07
C ARG A 60 -7.72 -2.19 6.92
N VAL A 61 -6.44 -2.35 6.60
CA VAL A 61 -5.35 -1.64 7.29
C VAL A 61 -5.49 -0.12 7.14
N ALA A 62 -5.80 0.39 5.93
CA ALA A 62 -6.01 1.82 5.73
C ALA A 62 -7.17 2.38 6.58
N LEU A 63 -8.25 1.60 6.74
CA LEU A 63 -9.36 1.97 7.62
C LEU A 63 -8.91 2.03 9.08
N CYS A 64 -8.24 0.98 9.58
CA CYS A 64 -7.95 0.85 11.00
C CYS A 64 -6.73 1.64 11.48
N GLU A 65 -5.78 1.98 10.60
CA GLU A 65 -4.63 2.79 10.97
C GLU A 65 -4.94 4.29 10.99
N SER A 66 -5.89 4.76 10.15
CA SER A 66 -6.04 6.20 9.92
C SER A 66 -7.44 6.65 9.50
N ASN A 67 -8.43 5.76 9.48
CA ASN A 67 -9.73 6.02 8.87
C ASN A 67 -9.59 6.56 7.44
N TYR A 68 -8.83 5.85 6.59
CA TYR A 68 -8.46 6.29 5.23
C TYR A 68 -7.77 7.67 5.19
N GLY A 69 -6.95 7.96 6.20
CA GLY A 69 -6.28 9.23 6.38
C GLY A 69 -7.16 10.37 6.89
N GLN A 70 -8.39 10.11 7.34
CA GLN A 70 -9.26 11.13 7.93
C GLN A 70 -9.02 11.35 9.42
N ASP A 71 -8.33 10.43 10.12
CA ASP A 71 -7.98 10.64 11.52
C ASP A 71 -7.10 11.91 11.65
N PRO A 72 -7.42 12.85 12.57
CA PRO A 72 -6.64 14.08 12.76
C PRO A 72 -5.15 13.84 13.05
N ASN A 73 -4.80 12.69 13.64
CA ASN A 73 -3.44 12.31 13.96
C ASN A 73 -2.70 11.61 12.81
N THR A 74 -3.36 11.31 11.68
CA THR A 74 -2.72 10.66 10.53
C THR A 74 -1.50 11.46 10.06
N TYR A 75 -1.71 12.76 9.88
CA TYR A 75 -0.74 13.70 9.32
C TYR A 75 -0.30 14.69 10.40
N ARG A 76 0.68 14.27 11.19
CA ARG A 76 1.20 15.04 12.33
C ARG A 76 2.66 15.42 12.09
N SER A 77 3.07 16.55 12.66
CA SER A 77 4.44 17.05 12.51
C SER A 77 5.47 15.97 12.90
N GLY A 78 6.46 15.74 12.04
CA GLY A 78 7.50 14.74 12.25
C GLY A 78 7.10 13.29 11.96
N TYR A 79 5.87 13.04 11.49
CA TYR A 79 5.42 11.70 11.11
C TYR A 79 4.81 11.68 9.71
N TYR A 80 5.38 10.86 8.83
CA TYR A 80 5.06 10.88 7.40
C TYR A 80 4.52 9.55 6.86
N GLY A 81 4.12 8.62 7.72
CA GLY A 81 3.64 7.29 7.31
C GLY A 81 2.37 7.27 6.46
N GLY A 82 1.65 8.39 6.35
CA GLY A 82 0.47 8.54 5.51
C GLY A 82 -0.70 7.67 5.95
N ILE A 83 -1.57 7.31 5.01
CA ILE A 83 -2.79 6.55 5.27
C ILE A 83 -2.50 5.19 5.95
N TRP A 84 -1.42 4.51 5.58
CA TRP A 84 -1.08 3.20 6.16
C TRP A 84 -0.20 3.28 7.42
N GLN A 85 0.12 4.48 7.93
CA GLN A 85 0.89 4.70 9.17
C GLN A 85 2.16 3.82 9.26
N VAL A 86 2.93 3.74 8.17
CA VAL A 86 4.25 3.09 8.20
C VAL A 86 5.24 4.01 8.91
N ASP A 87 5.80 3.56 10.02
CA ASP A 87 6.81 4.34 10.73
C ASP A 87 8.15 4.43 9.97
N ASN A 88 9.03 5.32 10.42
CA ASN A 88 10.32 5.56 9.76
C ASN A 88 11.26 4.35 9.80
N ILE A 89 11.15 3.49 10.81
CA ILE A 89 12.00 2.29 10.95
C ILE A 89 11.57 1.25 9.92
N ALA A 90 10.27 0.94 9.86
CA ALA A 90 9.68 0.07 8.86
C ALA A 90 9.94 0.60 7.44
N PHE A 91 9.77 1.91 7.20
CA PHE A 91 10.10 2.53 5.91
C PHE A 91 11.57 2.29 5.52
N LYS A 92 12.52 2.53 6.42
CA LYS A 92 13.95 2.29 6.13
C LYS A 92 14.25 0.82 5.84
N ASN A 93 13.58 -0.11 6.52
CA ASN A 93 13.73 -1.55 6.22
C ASN A 93 13.32 -1.88 4.78
N THR A 94 12.32 -1.17 4.22
CA THR A 94 11.94 -1.33 2.80
C THR A 94 13.00 -0.86 1.80
N GLN A 95 14.11 -0.29 2.26
CA GLN A 95 15.23 0.18 1.45
C GLN A 95 16.53 -0.61 1.74
N MET A 96 16.45 -1.74 2.46
CA MET A 96 17.59 -2.59 2.84
C MET A 96 17.59 -3.94 2.11
N PRO A 97 17.90 -3.98 0.80
CA PRO A 97 17.90 -5.24 0.03
C PRO A 97 18.92 -6.27 0.50
N GLN A 98 19.98 -5.85 1.19
CA GLN A 98 20.97 -6.78 1.76
C GLN A 98 20.33 -7.67 2.83
N SER A 99 19.40 -7.11 3.61
CA SER A 99 18.63 -7.84 4.62
C SER A 99 17.42 -8.56 4.02
N HIS A 100 16.90 -8.05 2.90
CA HIS A 100 15.70 -8.57 2.24
C HIS A 100 15.87 -8.69 0.72
N PRO A 101 16.55 -9.74 0.23
CA PRO A 101 16.87 -9.90 -1.20
C PRO A 101 15.65 -9.91 -2.13
N ILE A 102 14.48 -10.33 -1.62
CA ILE A 102 13.20 -10.30 -2.35
C ILE A 102 12.83 -8.91 -2.85
N LEU A 103 13.29 -7.85 -2.18
CA LEU A 103 13.01 -6.47 -2.57
C LEU A 103 13.72 -6.04 -3.85
N ASN A 104 14.81 -6.71 -4.27
CA ASN A 104 15.53 -6.35 -5.49
C ASN A 104 14.64 -6.45 -6.74
N GLN A 105 13.85 -7.52 -6.86
CA GLN A 105 12.89 -7.65 -7.94
C GLN A 105 11.82 -6.56 -7.85
N LYS A 106 11.36 -6.24 -6.63
CA LYS A 106 10.35 -5.21 -6.41
C LYS A 106 10.83 -3.82 -6.80
N TYR A 107 12.10 -3.49 -6.59
CA TYR A 107 12.67 -2.23 -7.06
C TYR A 107 12.75 -2.17 -8.59
N ALA A 108 13.10 -3.29 -9.25
CA ALA A 108 13.13 -3.36 -10.71
C ALA A 108 11.72 -3.19 -11.31
N ASP A 109 10.71 -3.85 -10.73
CA ASP A 109 9.30 -3.70 -11.11
C ASP A 109 8.85 -2.22 -10.96
N LEU A 110 9.17 -1.56 -9.83
CA LEU A 110 8.83 -0.14 -9.62
C LEU A 110 9.51 0.78 -10.63
N LYS A 111 10.78 0.53 -10.92
CA LYS A 111 11.53 1.36 -11.88
C LYS A 111 10.99 1.21 -13.29
N SER A 112 10.67 -0.01 -13.70
CA SER A 112 10.16 -0.31 -15.05
C SER A 112 8.72 0.13 -15.25
N TYR A 113 7.84 -0.10 -14.28
CA TYR A 113 6.39 0.16 -14.41
C TYR A 113 6.02 1.61 -14.07
N LEU A 114 6.63 2.18 -13.03
CA LEU A 114 6.28 3.51 -12.52
C LEU A 114 7.41 4.54 -12.65
N GLY A 115 8.59 4.16 -13.16
CA GLY A 115 9.75 5.05 -13.22
C GLY A 115 10.35 5.39 -11.84
N ILE A 116 9.82 4.81 -10.75
CA ILE A 116 10.18 5.12 -9.37
C ILE A 116 11.45 4.37 -9.00
N ASP A 117 12.48 5.11 -8.60
CA ASP A 117 13.62 4.53 -7.88
C ASP A 117 13.33 4.56 -6.37
N TRP A 118 12.82 3.45 -5.84
CA TRP A 118 12.36 3.35 -4.45
C TRP A 118 13.45 3.73 -3.43
N LYS A 119 14.72 3.46 -3.73
CA LYS A 119 15.84 3.75 -2.82
C LYS A 119 16.10 5.26 -2.66
N THR A 120 15.55 6.07 -3.56
CA THR A 120 15.63 7.54 -3.51
C THR A 120 14.39 8.19 -2.91
N VAL A 121 13.31 7.41 -2.74
CA VAL A 121 12.09 7.89 -2.10
C VAL A 121 12.39 8.23 -0.64
N THR A 122 11.89 9.35 -0.18
CA THR A 122 12.00 9.81 1.20
C THR A 122 10.73 9.50 1.97
N TRP A 123 10.83 9.25 3.28
CA TRP A 123 9.66 8.96 4.10
C TRP A 123 8.63 10.10 4.06
N SER A 124 9.05 11.36 3.90
CA SER A 124 8.14 12.51 3.74
C SER A 124 7.24 12.43 2.52
N GLN A 125 7.60 11.68 1.47
CA GLN A 125 6.75 11.46 0.31
C GLN A 125 5.60 10.48 0.60
N CYS A 126 5.67 9.70 1.67
CA CYS A 126 4.59 8.80 2.09
C CYS A 126 3.34 9.54 2.60
N VAL A 127 3.32 10.89 2.59
CA VAL A 127 2.06 11.64 2.75
C VAL A 127 1.08 11.41 1.59
N LYS A 128 1.59 10.95 0.44
CA LYS A 128 0.80 10.52 -0.71
C LYS A 128 0.39 9.05 -0.56
N ALA A 129 -0.86 8.74 -0.89
CA ALA A 129 -1.45 7.42 -0.69
C ALA A 129 -0.65 6.32 -1.39
N ALA A 130 -0.20 6.56 -2.63
CA ALA A 130 0.56 5.58 -3.39
C ALA A 130 1.92 5.24 -2.74
N TYR A 131 2.69 6.25 -2.29
CA TYR A 131 3.96 6.00 -1.60
C TYR A 131 3.76 5.36 -0.22
N SER A 132 2.72 5.77 0.52
CA SER A 132 2.33 5.13 1.79
C SER A 132 2.03 3.64 1.61
N LEU A 133 1.22 3.29 0.62
CA LEU A 133 0.88 1.90 0.31
C LEU A 133 2.10 1.11 -0.21
N LEU A 134 2.96 1.72 -1.03
CA LEU A 134 4.19 1.07 -1.47
C LEU A 134 5.10 0.74 -0.28
N ALA A 135 5.28 1.67 0.66
CA ALA A 135 6.03 1.41 1.89
C ALA A 135 5.39 0.28 2.69
N ALA A 136 4.07 0.28 2.84
CA ALA A 136 3.33 -0.76 3.54
C ALA A 136 3.52 -2.14 2.89
N ARG A 137 3.38 -2.23 1.57
CA ARG A 137 3.49 -3.48 0.82
C ARG A 137 4.92 -4.01 0.80
N LEU A 138 5.91 -3.14 0.59
CA LEU A 138 7.32 -3.53 0.61
C LEU A 138 7.73 -4.03 1.99
N ASN A 139 7.26 -3.39 3.07
CA ASN A 139 7.48 -3.90 4.42
C ASN A 139 6.87 -5.29 4.61
N MET A 140 5.67 -5.55 4.07
CA MET A 140 5.09 -6.91 4.13
C MET A 140 5.86 -7.94 3.30
N TYR A 141 6.53 -7.56 2.20
CA TYR A 141 7.39 -8.49 1.46
C TYR A 141 8.62 -8.93 2.25
N THR A 142 9.03 -8.21 3.30
CA THR A 142 10.14 -8.64 4.17
C THR A 142 9.72 -9.71 5.17
N ILE A 143 8.43 -10.05 5.22
CA ILE A 143 7.83 -10.98 6.17
C ILE A 143 7.54 -12.30 5.44
N PRO A 144 8.04 -13.45 5.94
CA PRO A 144 7.89 -14.73 5.26
C PRO A 144 6.45 -15.29 5.33
N ALA A 145 5.64 -14.81 6.26
CA ALA A 145 4.27 -15.26 6.44
C ALA A 145 3.35 -14.63 5.37
N SER A 146 2.57 -15.48 4.70
CA SER A 146 1.53 -15.05 3.76
C SER A 146 0.41 -14.31 4.46
N ILE A 147 -0.16 -13.29 3.81
CA ILE A 147 -1.36 -12.59 4.29
C ILE A 147 -2.55 -13.56 4.22
N PRO A 148 -3.23 -13.84 5.34
CA PRO A 148 -4.33 -14.80 5.39
C PRO A 148 -5.64 -14.21 4.85
N THR A 149 -6.66 -15.05 4.66
CA THR A 149 -7.91 -14.70 3.97
C THR A 149 -9.03 -14.25 4.88
N SER A 150 -9.20 -14.89 6.04
CA SER A 150 -10.25 -14.55 6.99
C SER A 150 -9.95 -13.24 7.71
N LEU A 151 -10.99 -12.50 8.09
CA LEU A 151 -10.87 -11.28 8.89
C LEU A 151 -10.14 -11.54 10.21
N TYR A 152 -10.46 -12.64 10.89
CA TYR A 152 -9.82 -12.98 12.15
C TYR A 152 -8.32 -13.21 11.97
N ASP A 153 -7.93 -14.03 10.99
CA ASP A 153 -6.52 -14.31 10.76
C ASP A 153 -5.78 -13.06 10.25
N GLN A 154 -6.44 -12.20 9.46
CA GLN A 154 -5.87 -10.91 9.06
C GLN A 154 -5.66 -9.98 10.26
N ALA A 155 -6.57 -9.97 11.22
CA ALA A 155 -6.42 -9.20 12.45
C ALA A 155 -5.24 -9.71 13.29
N VAL A 156 -5.08 -11.04 13.40
CA VAL A 156 -3.91 -11.67 14.05
C VAL A 156 -2.62 -11.33 13.30
N TYR A 157 -2.64 -11.42 11.97
CA TYR A 157 -1.50 -11.09 11.11
C TYR A 157 -1.09 -9.62 11.26
N TRP A 158 -2.06 -8.70 11.16
CA TRP A 158 -1.84 -7.27 11.37
C TRP A 158 -1.25 -7.00 12.74
N LYS A 159 -1.78 -7.60 13.81
CA LYS A 159 -1.25 -7.40 15.16
C LYS A 159 0.17 -7.92 15.31
N THR A 160 0.47 -9.06 14.71
CA THR A 160 1.78 -9.71 14.81
C THR A 160 2.85 -8.95 14.03
N TYR A 161 2.53 -8.55 12.80
CA TYR A 161 3.52 -8.16 11.79
C TYR A 161 3.47 -6.69 11.39
N TYR A 162 2.34 -6.01 11.58
CA TYR A 162 2.14 -4.63 11.13
C TYR A 162 2.08 -3.66 12.30
N ASN A 163 1.12 -3.84 13.22
CA ASN A 163 0.98 -3.02 14.43
C ASN A 163 2.02 -3.39 15.50
N THR A 164 2.42 -4.67 15.52
CA THR A 164 3.35 -5.29 16.49
C THR A 164 2.86 -5.22 17.94
N ASN A 165 3.57 -5.89 18.86
CA ASN A 165 3.27 -5.83 20.30
C ASN A 165 3.44 -4.43 20.91
N GLN A 166 4.24 -3.56 20.29
CA GLN A 166 4.44 -2.19 20.77
C GLN A 166 3.30 -1.25 20.35
N GLY A 167 2.55 -1.59 19.30
CA GLY A 167 1.37 -0.84 18.88
C GLY A 167 0.22 -1.00 19.86
N LYS A 168 -0.60 0.05 19.99
CA LYS A 168 -1.75 0.09 20.92
C LYS A 168 -2.95 -0.72 20.43
N GLY A 169 -2.94 -1.16 19.18
CA GLY A 169 -4.01 -1.92 18.56
C GLY A 169 -4.17 -3.32 19.15
N THR A 170 -5.35 -3.90 19.05
CA THR A 170 -5.62 -5.29 19.42
C THR A 170 -6.26 -6.04 18.27
N VAL A 171 -6.19 -7.37 18.28
CA VAL A 171 -6.90 -8.21 17.29
C VAL A 171 -8.39 -7.84 17.25
N GLN A 172 -9.01 -7.67 18.42
CA GLN A 172 -10.41 -7.28 18.52
C GLN A 172 -10.67 -5.88 17.94
N TYR A 173 -9.79 -4.90 18.21
CA TYR A 173 -9.91 -3.57 17.64
C TYR A 173 -9.95 -3.60 16.10
N PHE A 174 -9.07 -4.38 15.47
CA PHE A 174 -9.04 -4.48 14.01
C PHE A 174 -10.33 -5.11 13.46
N ILE A 175 -10.83 -6.17 14.12
CA ILE A 175 -12.10 -6.82 13.76
C ILE A 175 -13.26 -5.83 13.86
N ASP A 176 -13.38 -5.11 14.98
CA ASP A 176 -14.47 -4.16 15.23
C ASP A 176 -14.41 -3.00 14.25
N CYS A 177 -13.21 -2.45 14.02
CA CYS A 177 -12.96 -1.44 13.00
C CYS A 177 -13.46 -1.89 11.62
N CYS A 178 -13.08 -3.09 11.17
CA CYS A 178 -13.50 -3.62 9.87
C CYS A 178 -15.01 -3.82 9.79
N LYS A 179 -15.63 -4.42 10.81
CA LYS A 179 -17.08 -4.64 10.85
C LYS A 179 -17.85 -3.32 10.81
N ASN A 180 -17.45 -2.35 11.62
CA ASN A 180 -18.09 -1.04 11.67
C ASN A 180 -17.92 -0.25 10.36
N GLY A 181 -16.81 -0.45 9.66
CA GLY A 181 -16.56 0.14 8.34
C GLY A 181 -17.10 -0.64 7.15
N GLY A 182 -17.92 -1.68 7.35
CA GLY A 182 -18.51 -2.47 6.26
C GLY A 182 -17.53 -3.39 5.52
N LEU A 183 -16.36 -3.65 6.10
CA LEU A 183 -15.34 -4.59 5.59
C LEU A 183 -15.28 -5.88 6.43
N GLY A 184 -16.36 -6.18 7.16
CA GLY A 184 -16.44 -7.28 8.13
C GLY A 184 -16.65 -8.66 7.50
N ASP A 185 -17.12 -8.72 6.27
CA ASP A 185 -17.44 -9.99 5.61
C ASP A 185 -16.16 -10.61 5.04
N ASP A 186 -15.98 -11.90 5.31
CA ASP A 186 -14.98 -12.69 4.61
C ASP A 186 -15.44 -12.81 3.16
N GLN A 187 -14.66 -12.29 2.20
CA GLN A 187 -14.97 -12.49 0.79
C GLN A 187 -15.00 -14.00 0.53
N ALA A 188 -16.20 -14.50 0.20
CA ALA A 188 -16.45 -15.88 -0.19
C ALA A 188 -15.74 -16.25 -1.50
#